data_AF-A0A382DQR9-F1
#
_entry.id   AF-A0A382DQR9-F1
#
_cell.length_a   1.000
_cell.length_b   1.000
_cell.length_c   1.000
_cell.angle_alpha   90.00
_cell.angle_beta   90.00
_cell.angle_gamma   90.00
#
_symmetry.space_group_name_H-M   'P 1'
#
loop_
_entity.id
_entity.type
_entity.pdbx_description
1 polymer ?
#
loop_
_entity_poly.entity_id
_entity_poly.type
_entity_poly.pdbx_seq_one_letter_code
_entity_poly.pdbx_strand_id
1 'polypeptide(L)'
;MKNIIISVLLFKVFAFATIINIPADHSTIQEGIDASENGDTVLVSQGSYFENLILEKEIVLTSQAIYDDLDSEWINNENIQGTIISGVPEPSNPDFGSCLVIRDGNIAPTILGFTFTEGIGTVMVENDNCAIVINRPERSGGAILIYKAYPTITYNRFINNGLTGINGEMMANGGAISHFADDDVEFDEDRDNLRNHSHSNRDIPEELTIQNNYFENNTSGDGKNVYSRGYEGLIDVSYSIFDDIDCESNSVNDFVLKSRNDYAEYIQSEISGNCIEGNSLYVSVDGDNNNSGSQANPVKTIGQALSLVKDDTTITTTIYVGEGNFSPSTTGEQFPVSIPDNVHLIGVNRETSILDAEADFINQRRVLVIERCENVRVAKLTITGGNAENAACYGGGGIFICPPNPKYTGWEMTPSIPVLENLIVTGNHAY
;
A
#
# COMPACT_ATOMS: atom_id res chain seq x y z
N MET A 1 -6.23 -29.82 66.18
CA MET A 1 -5.41 -29.26 65.09
C MET A 1 -6.28 -28.25 64.36
N LYS A 2 -5.93 -26.96 64.44
CA LYS A 2 -6.69 -25.84 63.85
C LYS A 2 -6.14 -25.58 62.44
N ASN A 3 -6.97 -25.74 61.42
CA ASN A 3 -6.62 -25.38 60.04
C ASN A 3 -6.68 -23.86 59.90
N ILE A 4 -5.54 -23.25 59.57
CA ILE A 4 -5.44 -21.84 59.18
C ILE A 4 -5.66 -21.79 57.67
N ILE A 5 -6.78 -21.21 57.25
CA ILE A 5 -7.04 -20.88 55.84
C ILE A 5 -6.40 -19.52 55.58
N ILE A 6 -5.33 -19.49 54.78
CA ILE A 6 -4.73 -18.27 54.27
C ILE A 6 -5.57 -17.83 53.07
N SER A 7 -6.36 -16.78 53.24
CA SER A 7 -7.04 -16.09 52.14
C SER A 7 -6.03 -15.20 51.43
N VAL A 8 -5.59 -15.60 50.23
CA VAL A 8 -4.77 -14.76 49.35
C VAL A 8 -5.69 -13.72 48.71
N LEU A 9 -5.56 -12.46 49.16
CA LEU A 9 -6.24 -11.32 48.57
C LEU A 9 -5.47 -10.94 47.29
N LEU A 10 -5.98 -11.29 46.10
CA LEU A 10 -5.47 -10.74 44.84
C LEU A 10 -5.88 -9.26 44.76
N PHE A 11 -4.94 -8.35 45.00
CA PHE A 11 -5.09 -6.96 44.60
C PHE A 11 -5.02 -6.90 43.07
N LYS A 12 -6.14 -6.63 42.40
CA LYS A 12 -6.08 -6.11 41.03
C LYS A 12 -5.51 -4.70 41.11
N VAL A 13 -4.26 -4.52 40.68
CA VAL A 13 -3.70 -3.19 40.45
C VAL A 13 -4.44 -2.63 39.23
N PHE A 14 -5.14 -1.52 39.40
CA PHE A 14 -5.60 -0.73 38.27
C PHE A 14 -4.36 -0.05 37.69
N ALA A 15 -3.88 -0.51 36.54
CA ALA A 15 -2.89 0.24 35.77
C ALA A 15 -3.59 1.47 35.21
N PHE A 16 -3.05 2.65 35.49
CA PHE A 16 -3.47 3.89 34.84
C PHE A 16 -2.68 4.02 33.56
N ALA A 17 -3.36 4.39 32.46
CA ALA A 17 -2.69 4.76 31.22
C ALA A 17 -1.66 5.86 31.50
N THR A 18 -0.42 5.61 31.12
CA THR A 18 0.72 6.53 31.28
C THR A 18 0.99 7.25 29.97
N ILE A 19 1.44 8.49 30.05
CA ILE A 19 1.91 9.26 28.89
C ILE A 19 3.45 9.21 28.91
N ILE A 20 4.03 8.66 27.84
CA ILE A 20 5.47 8.58 27.59
C ILE A 20 5.83 9.63 26.55
N ASN A 21 6.68 10.59 26.92
CA ASN A 21 6.99 11.76 26.08
C ASN A 21 8.28 11.54 25.31
N ILE A 22 8.23 11.64 23.98
CA ILE A 22 9.42 11.56 23.12
C ILE A 22 9.79 12.99 22.68
N PRO A 23 11.06 13.42 22.82
CA PRO A 23 12.23 12.67 23.31
C PRO A 23 12.54 12.83 24.82
N ALA A 24 11.60 13.32 25.63
CA ALA A 24 11.89 13.74 27.02
C ALA A 24 12.13 12.56 27.98
N ASP A 25 11.36 11.48 27.83
CA ASP A 25 11.44 10.27 28.65
C ASP A 25 12.34 9.21 27.98
N HIS A 26 12.33 9.12 26.64
CA HIS A 26 13.16 8.24 25.83
C HIS A 26 13.68 8.95 24.58
N SER A 27 14.82 8.53 24.05
CA SER A 27 15.49 9.28 22.97
C SER A 27 14.93 9.01 21.58
N THR A 28 14.27 7.87 21.40
CA THR A 28 13.66 7.44 20.13
C THR A 28 12.19 7.06 20.33
N ILE A 29 11.43 7.01 19.24
CA ILE A 29 10.02 6.60 19.30
C ILE A 29 9.94 5.11 19.65
N GLN A 30 10.80 4.26 19.07
CA GLN A 30 10.80 2.82 19.37
C GLN A 30 11.05 2.54 20.86
N GLU A 31 11.98 3.26 21.50
CA GLU A 31 12.22 3.11 22.95
C GLU A 31 10.97 3.44 23.78
N GLY A 32 10.17 4.42 23.35
CA GLY A 32 8.88 4.76 23.95
C GLY A 32 7.84 3.66 23.78
N ILE A 33 7.74 3.09 22.57
CA ILE A 33 6.85 1.96 22.28
C ILE A 33 7.25 0.74 23.14
N ASP A 34 8.54 0.44 23.23
CA ASP A 34 9.06 -0.67 24.01
C ASP A 34 8.74 -0.52 25.51
N ALA A 35 8.85 0.69 26.04
CA ALA A 35 8.56 1.02 27.43
C ALA A 35 7.06 1.06 27.79
N SER A 36 6.18 1.21 26.80
CA SER A 36 4.72 1.32 27.01
C SER A 36 4.04 0.00 27.38
N GLU A 37 2.90 0.08 28.06
CA GLU A 37 1.94 -1.01 28.24
C GLU A 37 0.63 -0.73 27.47
N ASN A 38 -0.21 -1.75 27.26
CA ASN A 38 -1.50 -1.57 26.60
C ASN A 38 -2.35 -0.51 27.33
N GLY A 39 -2.90 0.43 26.57
CA GLY A 39 -3.65 1.58 27.05
C GLY A 39 -2.82 2.86 27.25
N ASP A 40 -1.48 2.77 27.20
CA ASP A 40 -0.61 3.94 27.32
C ASP A 40 -0.66 4.84 26.08
N THR A 41 -0.10 6.03 26.23
CA THR A 41 0.11 6.99 25.14
C THR A 41 1.60 7.25 24.95
N VAL A 42 2.10 7.04 23.73
CA VAL A 42 3.41 7.51 23.29
C VAL A 42 3.19 8.85 22.58
N LEU A 43 3.54 9.94 23.26
CA LEU A 43 3.34 11.31 22.82
C LEU A 43 4.65 11.87 22.24
N VAL A 44 4.67 12.10 20.93
CA VAL A 44 5.88 12.50 20.19
C VAL A 44 5.87 14.01 19.95
N SER A 45 6.94 14.67 20.37
CA SER A 45 7.16 16.10 20.09
C SER A 45 7.64 16.31 18.66
N GLN A 46 7.41 17.49 18.10
CA GLN A 46 7.92 17.87 16.78
C GLN A 46 9.42 17.56 16.63
N GLY A 47 9.80 17.03 15.48
CA GLY A 47 11.13 16.54 15.15
C GLY A 47 11.09 15.65 13.91
N SER A 48 12.27 15.33 13.37
CA SER A 48 12.43 14.34 12.30
C SER A 48 13.06 13.09 12.89
N TYR A 49 12.30 12.00 12.86
CA TYR A 49 12.68 10.70 13.41
C TYR A 49 12.91 9.73 12.24
N PHE A 50 14.14 9.25 12.11
CA PHE A 50 14.54 8.29 11.07
C PHE A 50 14.55 6.89 11.70
N GLU A 51 13.39 6.23 11.68
CA GLU A 51 13.16 4.96 12.37
C GLU A 51 12.24 4.06 11.54
N ASN A 52 12.47 2.75 11.61
CA ASN A 52 11.51 1.74 11.17
C ASN A 52 10.85 1.16 12.43
N LEU A 53 9.66 1.64 12.76
CA LEU A 53 8.97 1.34 14.01
C LEU A 53 8.24 0.01 13.93
N ILE A 54 8.21 -0.72 15.05
CA ILE A 54 7.39 -1.93 15.22
C ILE A 54 6.44 -1.71 16.40
N LEU A 55 5.15 -1.82 16.13
CA LEU A 55 4.07 -1.65 17.08
C LEU A 55 3.24 -2.94 17.21
N GLU A 56 3.34 -3.57 18.38
CA GLU A 56 2.69 -4.84 18.73
C GLU A 56 1.77 -4.68 19.97
N LYS A 57 1.34 -3.44 20.28
CA LYS A 57 0.59 -3.08 21.50
C LYS A 57 -0.62 -2.19 21.19
N GLU A 58 -1.66 -2.27 22.02
CA GLU A 58 -2.84 -1.39 21.96
C GLU A 58 -2.56 -0.07 22.68
N ILE A 59 -1.83 0.84 22.05
CA ILE A 59 -1.50 2.17 22.59
C ILE A 59 -2.05 3.29 21.69
N VAL A 60 -2.02 4.51 22.20
CA VAL A 60 -2.14 5.72 21.40
C VAL A 60 -0.73 6.19 21.04
N LEU A 61 -0.35 6.07 19.77
CA LEU A 61 0.84 6.71 19.22
C LEU A 61 0.41 8.01 18.56
N THR A 62 0.82 9.14 19.12
CA THR A 62 0.32 10.45 18.67
C THR A 62 1.38 11.54 18.76
N SER A 63 1.27 12.56 17.91
CA SER A 63 1.98 13.81 18.14
C SER A 63 1.22 14.74 19.09
N GLN A 64 1.80 15.93 19.33
CA GLN A 64 1.15 17.02 20.07
C GLN A 64 -0.17 17.52 19.44
N ALA A 65 -0.47 17.13 18.18
CA ALA A 65 -1.71 17.47 17.50
C ALA A 65 -2.98 16.98 18.22
N ILE A 66 -2.86 15.98 19.11
CA ILE A 66 -3.98 15.51 19.94
C ILE A 66 -4.57 16.60 20.87
N TYR A 67 -3.82 17.66 21.14
CA TYR A 67 -4.28 18.80 21.94
C TYR A 67 -4.83 19.96 21.11
N ASP A 68 -4.76 19.86 19.78
CA ASP A 68 -5.19 20.91 18.88
C ASP A 68 -6.66 20.74 18.46
N ASP A 69 -7.23 21.81 17.92
CA ASP A 69 -8.52 21.78 17.23
C ASP A 69 -8.27 21.39 15.76
N LEU A 70 -8.78 20.22 15.36
CA LEU A 70 -8.56 19.63 14.03
C LEU A 70 -9.80 19.70 13.13
N ASP A 71 -10.84 20.45 13.53
CA ASP A 71 -12.12 20.51 12.81
C ASP A 71 -12.01 21.15 11.41
N SER A 72 -11.08 22.09 11.20
CA SER A 72 -10.82 22.71 9.89
C SER A 72 -9.36 23.10 9.73
N GLU A 73 -8.82 23.05 8.51
CA GLU A 73 -7.42 23.38 8.18
C GLU A 73 -6.34 22.51 8.87
N TRP A 74 -6.70 21.32 9.34
CA TRP A 74 -5.76 20.39 10.00
C TRP A 74 -4.52 20.06 9.15
N ILE A 75 -4.63 20.14 7.82
CA ILE A 75 -3.50 19.96 6.88
C ILE A 75 -2.33 20.92 7.15
N ASN A 76 -2.62 22.12 7.67
CA ASN A 76 -1.63 23.15 7.99
C ASN A 76 -1.19 23.11 9.47
N ASN A 77 -1.65 22.12 10.24
CA ASN A 77 -1.33 22.00 11.64
C ASN A 77 0.19 21.80 11.84
N GLU A 78 0.81 22.68 12.63
CA GLU A 78 2.26 22.68 12.85
C GLU A 78 2.75 21.39 13.54
N ASN A 79 1.96 20.80 14.43
CA ASN A 79 2.32 19.56 15.10
C ASN A 79 2.30 18.36 14.14
N ILE A 80 1.36 18.33 13.19
CA ILE A 80 1.30 17.28 12.16
C ILE A 80 2.44 17.42 11.16
N GLN A 81 2.68 18.64 10.66
CA GLN A 81 3.76 18.88 9.69
C GLN A 81 5.16 18.74 10.32
N GLY A 82 5.29 19.15 11.59
CA GLY A 82 6.55 19.18 12.31
C GLY A 82 6.95 17.86 12.98
N THR A 83 6.06 16.87 13.06
CA THR A 83 6.37 15.55 13.64
C THR A 83 6.50 14.51 12.53
N ILE A 84 7.72 14.37 12.00
CA ILE A 84 8.03 13.59 10.81
C ILE A 84 8.62 12.24 11.21
N ILE A 85 8.01 11.15 10.75
CA ILE A 85 8.57 9.80 10.82
C ILE A 85 9.02 9.44 9.40
N SER A 86 10.33 9.42 9.17
CA SER A 86 10.92 9.07 7.88
C SER A 86 11.43 7.64 7.88
N GLY A 87 11.18 6.91 6.79
CA GLY A 87 11.79 5.63 6.55
C GLY A 87 13.32 5.74 6.52
N VAL A 88 14.02 4.74 7.03
CA VAL A 88 15.48 4.71 6.94
C VAL A 88 15.85 4.24 5.52
N PRO A 89 16.67 5.00 4.75
CA PRO A 89 17.04 4.60 3.39
C PRO A 89 17.83 3.28 3.32
N GLU A 90 18.62 3.00 4.36
CA GLU A 90 19.36 1.76 4.55
C GLU A 90 18.97 1.16 5.91
N PRO A 91 17.81 0.49 6.00
CA PRO A 91 17.37 -0.11 7.25
C PRO A 91 18.36 -1.20 7.68
N SER A 92 18.53 -1.37 9.00
CA SER A 92 19.41 -2.41 9.55
C SER A 92 18.98 -3.81 9.13
N ASN A 93 17.68 -3.98 8.87
CA ASN A 93 17.11 -5.12 8.21
C ASN A 93 16.46 -4.68 6.88
N PRO A 94 16.99 -5.11 5.72
CA PRO A 94 16.47 -4.72 4.41
C PRO A 94 15.00 -5.09 4.24
N ASP A 95 14.52 -6.16 4.89
CA ASP A 95 13.14 -6.62 4.74
C ASP A 95 12.13 -5.73 5.48
N PHE A 96 12.57 -4.88 6.41
CA PHE A 96 11.75 -3.92 7.15
C PHE A 96 12.05 -2.47 6.74
N GLY A 97 11.36 -2.01 5.70
CA GLY A 97 11.53 -0.66 5.16
C GLY A 97 10.35 0.29 5.37
N SER A 98 9.24 -0.18 5.95
CA SER A 98 8.12 0.70 6.32
C SER A 98 8.53 1.66 7.44
N CYS A 99 7.97 2.86 7.47
CA CYS A 99 8.14 3.77 8.62
C CYS A 99 7.56 3.16 9.90
N LEU A 100 6.42 2.48 9.79
CA LEU A 100 5.74 1.83 10.90
C LEU A 100 5.14 0.48 10.45
N VAL A 101 5.47 -0.58 11.19
CA VAL A 101 4.82 -1.88 11.08
C VAL A 101 3.94 -2.08 12.31
N ILE A 102 2.65 -2.26 12.08
CA ILE A 102 1.66 -2.59 13.11
C ILE A 102 1.30 -4.05 12.91
N ARG A 103 1.59 -4.91 13.89
CA ARG A 103 1.36 -6.34 13.69
C ARG A 103 0.93 -7.09 14.94
N ASP A 104 0.35 -8.25 14.65
CA ASP A 104 0.03 -9.32 15.59
C ASP A 104 -1.10 -9.00 16.58
N GLY A 105 -1.72 -10.06 17.10
CA GLY A 105 -2.63 -9.98 18.25
C GLY A 105 -4.02 -9.39 18.00
N ASN A 106 -4.40 -9.04 16.76
CA ASN A 106 -5.63 -8.31 16.45
C ASN A 106 -5.74 -6.99 17.22
N ILE A 107 -4.60 -6.33 17.47
CA ILE A 107 -4.54 -5.06 18.19
C ILE A 107 -5.23 -3.94 17.41
N ALA A 108 -5.79 -2.95 18.10
CA ALA A 108 -6.26 -1.70 17.47
C ALA A 108 -5.66 -0.46 18.14
N PRO A 109 -4.38 -0.15 17.88
CA PRO A 109 -3.80 1.09 18.34
C PRO A 109 -4.41 2.31 17.60
N THR A 110 -4.19 3.50 18.15
CA THR A 110 -4.53 4.76 17.48
C THR A 110 -3.26 5.45 17.00
N ILE A 111 -3.24 5.86 15.73
CA ILE A 111 -2.14 6.58 15.09
C ILE A 111 -2.63 7.95 14.65
N LEU A 112 -2.09 9.02 15.25
CA LEU A 112 -2.58 10.38 15.03
C LEU A 112 -1.48 11.43 14.93
N GLY A 113 -1.59 12.31 13.94
CA GLY A 113 -0.87 13.57 13.93
C GLY A 113 0.57 13.51 13.42
N PHE A 114 0.88 12.61 12.50
CA PHE A 114 2.25 12.46 11.95
C PHE A 114 2.34 12.83 10.48
N THR A 115 3.55 13.17 10.05
CA THR A 115 3.94 13.12 8.63
C THR A 115 4.84 11.89 8.42
N PHE A 116 4.37 10.90 7.66
CA PHE A 116 5.13 9.74 7.21
C PHE A 116 5.72 9.98 5.82
N THR A 117 7.02 9.76 5.66
CA THR A 117 7.71 10.01 4.39
C THR A 117 8.85 9.04 4.12
N GLU A 118 9.23 8.90 2.85
CA GLU A 118 10.41 8.15 2.39
C GLU A 118 10.44 6.67 2.82
N GLY A 119 9.29 6.10 3.18
CA GLY A 119 9.19 4.69 3.48
C GLY A 119 9.35 3.82 2.23
N ILE A 120 10.17 2.77 2.32
CA ILE A 120 10.48 1.83 1.20
C ILE A 120 9.71 0.50 1.33
N GLY A 121 8.86 0.41 2.36
CA GLY A 121 7.97 -0.70 2.69
C GLY A 121 8.65 -2.00 3.12
N THR A 122 7.83 -2.95 3.55
CA THR A 122 8.27 -4.17 4.23
C THR A 122 7.94 -5.40 3.39
N VAL A 123 8.84 -6.38 3.35
CA VAL A 123 8.69 -7.61 2.57
C VAL A 123 7.67 -8.53 3.26
N MET A 124 6.60 -8.83 2.55
CA MET A 124 5.61 -9.83 2.92
C MET A 124 5.75 -11.04 2.01
N VAL A 125 5.64 -12.24 2.55
CA VAL A 125 5.62 -13.48 1.78
C VAL A 125 4.18 -13.93 1.64
N GLU A 126 3.74 -14.05 0.40
CA GLU A 126 2.46 -14.66 0.08
C GLU A 126 2.62 -16.17 -0.09
N ASN A 127 1.83 -16.95 0.64
CA ASN A 127 1.74 -18.40 0.56
C ASN A 127 0.57 -18.80 -0.35
N ASP A 128 0.74 -18.72 -1.66
CA ASP A 128 -0.29 -19.19 -2.59
C ASP A 128 -0.28 -20.74 -2.65
N ASN A 129 -1.33 -21.35 -2.11
CA ASN A 129 -1.48 -22.81 -1.96
C ASN A 129 -1.85 -23.56 -3.26
N CYS A 130 -1.23 -23.21 -4.40
CA CYS A 130 -1.42 -23.93 -5.66
C CYS A 130 -0.53 -25.17 -5.75
N ALA A 131 -0.92 -26.30 -5.12
CA ALA A 131 -0.28 -27.63 -5.20
C ALA A 131 1.24 -27.74 -4.88
N ILE A 132 1.94 -26.62 -4.82
CA ILE A 132 3.33 -26.37 -4.48
C ILE A 132 3.28 -25.09 -3.64
N VAL A 133 3.85 -25.11 -2.43
CA VAL A 133 4.03 -23.89 -1.63
C VAL A 133 5.11 -23.06 -2.31
N ILE A 134 4.78 -21.83 -2.68
CA ILE A 134 5.74 -20.91 -3.28
C ILE A 134 5.70 -19.61 -2.49
N ASN A 135 6.87 -19.20 -2.04
CA ASN A 135 7.04 -17.97 -1.28
C ASN A 135 7.29 -16.84 -2.27
N ARG A 136 6.35 -15.92 -2.39
CA ARG A 136 6.53 -14.72 -3.21
C ARG A 136 6.77 -13.52 -2.31
N PRO A 137 8.03 -13.11 -2.07
CA PRO A 137 8.32 -11.89 -1.34
C PRO A 137 7.87 -10.69 -2.17
N GLU A 138 6.94 -9.90 -1.63
CA GLU A 138 6.45 -8.66 -2.21
C GLU A 138 6.57 -7.55 -1.18
N ARG A 139 7.19 -6.42 -1.55
CA ARG A 139 7.24 -5.25 -0.67
C ARG A 139 5.90 -4.55 -0.64
N SER A 140 5.46 -4.23 0.57
CA SER A 140 4.16 -3.62 0.81
C SER A 140 4.22 -2.56 1.91
N GLY A 141 3.30 -1.58 1.85
CA GLY A 141 3.08 -0.61 2.92
C GLY A 141 4.24 0.35 3.08
N GLY A 142 4.45 1.24 2.10
CA GLY A 142 5.58 2.16 2.08
C GLY A 142 5.74 2.92 3.39
N ALA A 143 4.71 3.65 3.83
CA ALA A 143 4.69 4.27 5.15
C ALA A 143 4.31 3.28 6.25
N ILE A 144 3.11 2.69 6.15
CA ILE A 144 2.56 1.81 7.19
C ILE A 144 2.25 0.44 6.59
N LEU A 145 2.79 -0.60 7.21
CA LEU A 145 2.34 -1.97 7.00
C LEU A 145 1.53 -2.43 8.21
N ILE A 146 0.35 -2.99 7.97
CA ILE A 146 -0.55 -3.53 8.98
C ILE A 146 -0.74 -5.02 8.72
N TYR A 147 -0.45 -5.86 9.71
CA TYR A 147 -0.61 -7.31 9.62
C TYR A 147 -1.39 -7.87 10.81
N LYS A 148 -2.58 -8.41 10.58
CA LYS A 148 -3.47 -8.96 11.64
C LYS A 148 -3.68 -7.97 12.80
N ALA A 149 -3.91 -6.72 12.43
CA ALA A 149 -4.15 -5.59 13.33
C ALA A 149 -5.14 -4.63 12.67
N TYR A 150 -5.83 -3.82 13.47
CA TYR A 150 -6.97 -3.02 13.03
C TYR A 150 -6.92 -1.60 13.63
N PRO A 151 -5.89 -0.81 13.31
CA PRO A 151 -5.67 0.50 13.92
C PRO A 151 -6.70 1.55 13.47
N THR A 152 -6.90 2.56 14.32
CA THR A 152 -7.48 3.85 13.89
C THR A 152 -6.35 4.75 13.40
N ILE A 153 -6.40 5.21 12.16
CA ILE A 153 -5.38 6.05 11.53
C ILE A 153 -6.04 7.36 11.08
N THR A 154 -5.77 8.46 11.77
CA THR A 154 -6.43 9.75 11.49
C THR A 154 -5.50 10.93 11.62
N TYR A 155 -5.70 11.97 10.80
CA TYR A 155 -4.92 13.21 10.85
C TYR A 155 -3.42 12.98 10.62
N ASN A 156 -3.08 12.15 9.64
CA ASN A 156 -1.70 11.93 9.22
C ASN A 156 -1.48 12.40 7.78
N ARG A 157 -0.22 12.65 7.44
CA ARG A 157 0.23 12.95 6.07
C ARG A 157 1.12 11.81 5.60
N PHE A 158 0.86 11.30 4.41
CA PHE A 158 1.61 10.23 3.74
C PHE A 158 2.18 10.79 2.45
N ILE A 159 3.47 11.12 2.47
CA ILE A 159 4.12 11.89 1.41
C ILE A 159 5.34 11.13 0.88
N ASN A 160 5.49 10.97 -0.43
CA ASN A 160 6.67 10.37 -1.05
C ASN A 160 7.05 8.98 -0.49
N ASN A 161 6.04 8.13 -0.23
CA ASN A 161 6.28 6.75 0.21
C ASN A 161 6.17 5.74 -0.92
N GLY A 162 6.69 4.53 -0.68
CA GLY A 162 6.77 3.46 -1.67
C GLY A 162 7.91 3.68 -2.67
N LEU A 163 9.00 4.30 -2.19
CA LEU A 163 10.21 4.49 -2.99
C LEU A 163 10.85 3.13 -3.30
N THR A 164 11.55 3.05 -4.43
CA THR A 164 12.34 1.87 -4.78
C THR A 164 13.40 1.61 -3.71
N GLY A 165 13.43 0.38 -3.19
CA GLY A 165 14.43 -0.05 -2.21
C GLY A 165 15.85 -0.05 -2.77
N ILE A 166 16.83 -0.12 -1.88
CA ILE A 166 18.27 -0.02 -2.18
C ILE A 166 18.76 -1.00 -3.26
N ASN A 167 18.17 -2.18 -3.32
CA ASN A 167 18.54 -3.24 -4.28
C ASN A 167 17.76 -3.16 -5.61
N GLY A 168 17.03 -2.07 -5.85
CA GLY A 168 16.14 -1.94 -7.01
C GLY A 168 14.79 -2.66 -6.84
N GLU A 169 14.47 -3.07 -5.62
CA GLU A 169 13.22 -3.73 -5.25
C GLU A 169 12.06 -2.73 -5.27
N MET A 170 10.96 -3.11 -5.89
CA MET A 170 9.83 -2.22 -6.16
C MET A 170 8.71 -2.39 -5.14
N MET A 171 7.96 -1.32 -4.91
CA MET A 171 6.78 -1.37 -4.08
C MET A 171 5.66 -2.07 -4.84
N ALA A 172 5.28 -3.28 -4.43
CA ALA A 172 4.21 -4.01 -5.09
C ALA A 172 2.85 -3.45 -4.69
N ASN A 173 2.60 -3.32 -3.39
CA ASN A 173 1.25 -3.04 -2.86
C ASN A 173 1.27 -1.91 -1.82
N GLY A 174 0.39 -0.91 -1.94
CA GLY A 174 0.20 0.11 -0.90
C GLY A 174 1.40 1.04 -0.74
N GLY A 175 1.49 2.08 -1.57
CA GLY A 175 2.56 3.07 -1.47
C GLY A 175 2.55 3.81 -0.13
N ALA A 176 1.37 4.11 0.42
CA ALA A 176 1.24 4.65 1.77
C ALA A 176 0.96 3.54 2.80
N ILE A 177 -0.19 2.86 2.69
CA ILE A 177 -0.68 1.90 3.69
C ILE A 177 -0.98 0.57 3.02
N SER A 178 -0.50 -0.53 3.61
CA SER A 178 -0.95 -1.88 3.26
C SER A 178 -1.53 -2.60 4.46
N HIS A 179 -2.70 -3.21 4.29
CA HIS A 179 -3.40 -3.98 5.32
C HIS A 179 -3.60 -5.44 4.90
N PHE A 180 -3.04 -6.35 5.70
CA PHE A 180 -3.17 -7.80 5.54
C PHE A 180 -3.90 -8.41 6.73
N ALA A 181 -5.07 -8.98 6.48
CA ALA A 181 -5.85 -9.76 7.45
C ALA A 181 -5.89 -11.26 7.12
N ASP A 182 -5.14 -11.68 6.10
CA ASP A 182 -5.12 -13.05 5.58
C ASP A 182 -4.14 -13.94 6.36
N ASP A 183 -4.51 -15.22 6.55
CA ASP A 183 -3.64 -16.24 7.12
C ASP A 183 -2.61 -16.77 6.09
N ASP A 184 -2.89 -16.61 4.79
CA ASP A 184 -2.00 -17.01 3.70
C ASP A 184 -0.86 -15.98 3.44
N VAL A 185 -0.65 -15.02 4.34
CA VAL A 185 0.43 -14.03 4.27
C VAL A 185 1.22 -14.05 5.57
N GLU A 186 2.55 -14.02 5.45
CA GLU A 186 3.47 -14.06 6.58
C GLU A 186 4.67 -13.12 6.35
N PHE A 187 5.35 -12.71 7.42
CA PHE A 187 6.66 -12.06 7.29
C PHE A 187 7.71 -13.13 6.94
N ASP A 188 8.64 -12.85 6.00
CA ASP A 188 9.66 -13.84 5.63
C ASP A 188 10.53 -14.25 6.83
N GLU A 189 10.77 -13.32 7.75
CA GLU A 189 11.59 -13.52 8.95
C GLU A 189 10.94 -14.41 10.01
N ASP A 190 9.61 -14.51 10.01
CA ASP A 190 8.89 -15.32 10.98
C ASP A 190 8.74 -16.78 10.50
N ARG A 191 9.22 -17.11 9.30
CA ARG A 191 9.13 -18.44 8.67
C ARG A 191 9.77 -19.56 9.48
N ASP A 192 10.81 -19.27 10.27
CA ASP A 192 11.51 -20.27 11.10
C ASP A 192 11.19 -20.14 12.61
N ASN A 193 10.39 -19.13 13.01
CA ASN A 193 10.06 -18.86 14.40
C ASN A 193 8.60 -19.19 14.69
N LEU A 194 8.36 -20.25 15.47
CA LEU A 194 7.07 -20.51 16.09
C LEU A 194 6.78 -19.43 17.15
N ARG A 195 6.39 -18.23 16.71
CA ARG A 195 5.84 -17.23 17.61
C ARG A 195 4.47 -17.72 18.08
N ASN A 196 4.40 -18.17 19.34
CA ASN A 196 3.13 -18.42 20.01
C ASN A 196 2.44 -17.09 20.26
N HIS A 197 1.76 -16.55 19.25
CA HIS A 197 0.93 -15.38 19.42
C HIS A 197 -0.32 -15.78 20.21
N SER A 198 -0.49 -15.20 21.40
CA SER A 198 -1.79 -15.20 22.06
C SER A 198 -2.69 -14.27 21.27
N HIS A 199 -3.50 -14.81 20.36
CA HIS A 199 -4.55 -14.03 19.71
C HIS A 199 -5.46 -13.43 20.78
N SER A 200 -5.68 -12.12 20.75
CA SER A 200 -6.76 -11.55 21.54
C SER A 200 -8.09 -12.15 21.04
N ASN A 201 -9.04 -12.43 21.95
CA ASN A 201 -10.39 -12.87 21.59
C ASN A 201 -11.24 -11.71 21.03
N ARG A 202 -10.62 -10.69 20.44
CA ARG A 202 -11.31 -9.52 19.93
C ARG A 202 -11.96 -9.86 18.59
N ASP A 203 -13.21 -9.49 18.44
CA ASP A 203 -13.90 -9.52 17.15
C ASP A 203 -13.23 -8.54 16.19
N ILE A 204 -12.94 -9.00 14.97
CA ILE A 204 -12.44 -8.16 13.88
C ILE A 204 -13.49 -7.07 13.62
N PRO A 205 -13.10 -5.78 13.60
CA PRO A 205 -14.08 -4.72 13.40
C PRO A 205 -14.68 -4.79 11.99
N GLU A 206 -15.96 -4.46 11.88
CA GLU A 206 -16.68 -4.39 10.60
C GLU A 206 -16.22 -3.20 9.73
N GLU A 207 -15.57 -2.21 10.36
CA GLU A 207 -15.04 -1.01 9.70
C GLU A 207 -13.62 -0.68 10.21
N LEU A 208 -12.72 -0.35 9.29
CA LEU A 208 -11.40 0.21 9.55
C LEU A 208 -11.40 1.71 9.30
N THR A 209 -11.00 2.48 10.32
CA THR A 209 -10.99 3.94 10.25
C THR A 209 -9.63 4.45 9.78
N ILE A 210 -9.57 4.94 8.54
CA ILE A 210 -8.42 5.60 7.90
C ILE A 210 -8.84 7.01 7.41
N GLN A 211 -9.64 7.70 8.22
CA GLN A 211 -10.25 8.99 7.88
C GLN A 211 -9.31 10.17 8.10
N ASN A 212 -9.60 11.31 7.45
CA ASN A 212 -8.87 12.57 7.66
C ASN A 212 -7.36 12.44 7.46
N ASN A 213 -6.92 11.76 6.39
CA ASN A 213 -5.50 11.65 6.07
C ASN A 213 -5.18 12.39 4.75
N TYR A 214 -3.92 12.79 4.58
CA TYR A 214 -3.43 13.49 3.39
C TYR A 214 -2.47 12.57 2.65
N PHE A 215 -2.73 12.29 1.38
CA PHE A 215 -1.92 11.41 0.56
C PHE A 215 -1.34 12.17 -0.63
N GLU A 216 -0.02 12.20 -0.72
CA GLU A 216 0.68 12.93 -1.79
C GLU A 216 1.89 12.16 -2.31
N ASN A 217 2.01 12.01 -3.63
CA ASN A 217 3.20 11.46 -4.28
C ASN A 217 3.65 10.09 -3.77
N ASN A 218 2.73 9.27 -3.24
CA ASN A 218 3.03 7.87 -2.92
C ASN A 218 3.04 7.03 -4.20
N THR A 219 3.80 5.94 -4.22
CA THR A 219 3.96 5.09 -5.40
C THR A 219 3.90 3.61 -5.05
N SER A 220 3.20 2.81 -5.85
CA SER A 220 3.24 1.34 -5.83
C SER A 220 2.81 0.78 -7.18
N GLY A 221 3.01 -0.51 -7.39
CA GLY A 221 2.49 -1.25 -8.55
C GLY A 221 0.97 -1.42 -8.51
N ASP A 222 0.39 -1.57 -7.33
CA ASP A 222 -1.05 -1.61 -7.07
C ASP A 222 -1.40 -0.95 -5.73
N GLY A 223 -2.58 -0.30 -5.65
CA GLY A 223 -3.00 0.51 -4.49
C GLY A 223 -2.01 1.63 -4.15
N LYS A 224 -1.89 2.67 -4.98
CA LYS A 224 -0.97 3.81 -4.84
C LYS A 224 -0.92 4.34 -3.41
N ASN A 225 -2.09 4.45 -2.77
CA ASN A 225 -2.19 4.94 -1.39
C ASN A 225 -2.52 3.79 -0.44
N VAL A 226 -3.71 3.20 -0.53
CA VAL A 226 -4.16 2.18 0.41
C VAL A 226 -4.41 0.87 -0.32
N TYR A 227 -3.82 -0.19 0.19
CA TYR A 227 -4.02 -1.56 -0.29
C TYR A 227 -4.56 -2.44 0.85
N SER A 228 -5.52 -3.31 0.56
CA SER A 228 -5.99 -4.30 1.51
C SER A 228 -6.14 -5.70 0.90
N ARG A 229 -5.76 -6.72 1.68
CA ARG A 229 -5.94 -8.13 1.37
C ARG A 229 -6.49 -8.89 2.58
N GLY A 230 -7.45 -9.78 2.32
CA GLY A 230 -8.00 -10.71 3.32
C GLY A 230 -9.00 -10.09 4.30
N TYR A 231 -9.19 -8.77 4.27
CA TYR A 231 -10.17 -8.10 5.12
C TYR A 231 -11.54 -8.06 4.45
N GLU A 232 -12.55 -8.58 5.15
CA GLU A 232 -13.94 -8.59 4.71
C GLU A 232 -14.75 -7.59 5.55
N GLY A 233 -14.72 -6.32 5.15
CA GLY A 233 -15.39 -5.24 5.87
C GLY A 233 -15.34 -3.93 5.10
N LEU A 234 -15.56 -2.82 5.81
CA LEU A 234 -15.50 -1.47 5.25
C LEU A 234 -14.17 -0.81 5.60
N ILE A 235 -13.56 -0.12 4.66
CA ILE A 235 -12.39 0.72 4.91
C ILE A 235 -12.80 2.17 4.71
N ASP A 236 -12.94 2.90 5.80
CA ASP A 236 -13.40 4.28 5.76
C ASP A 236 -12.23 5.26 5.62
N VAL A 237 -12.13 5.88 4.44
CA VAL A 237 -11.15 6.91 4.11
C VAL A 237 -11.76 8.31 4.03
N SER A 238 -12.98 8.48 4.55
CA SER A 238 -13.75 9.73 4.47
C SER A 238 -12.96 10.94 4.99
N TYR A 239 -13.25 12.11 4.43
CA TYR A 239 -12.59 13.39 4.73
C TYR A 239 -11.08 13.42 4.45
N SER A 240 -10.54 12.40 3.78
CA SER A 240 -9.15 12.39 3.34
C SER A 240 -8.94 13.26 2.10
N ILE A 241 -7.69 13.64 1.89
CA ILE A 241 -7.24 14.45 0.78
C ILE A 241 -6.27 13.61 -0.05
N PHE A 242 -6.54 13.48 -1.35
CA PHE A 242 -5.72 12.76 -2.31
C PHE A 242 -5.12 13.73 -3.33
N ASP A 243 -4.02 13.35 -3.99
CA ASP A 243 -3.40 14.10 -5.09
C ASP A 243 -4.46 14.56 -6.11
N ASP A 244 -5.24 13.60 -6.61
CA ASP A 244 -6.23 13.78 -7.66
C ASP A 244 -7.47 12.92 -7.36
N ILE A 245 -8.66 13.42 -7.70
CA ILE A 245 -9.95 12.72 -7.56
C ILE A 245 -10.81 12.93 -8.81
N ASP A 246 -11.74 12.01 -9.07
CA ASP A 246 -12.85 12.31 -9.97
C ASP A 246 -13.88 13.17 -9.23
N CYS A 247 -13.81 14.49 -9.48
CA CYS A 247 -14.71 15.45 -8.86
C CYS A 247 -16.18 15.28 -9.26
N GLU A 248 -16.50 14.51 -10.32
CA GLU A 248 -17.88 14.24 -10.72
C GLU A 248 -18.53 13.16 -9.84
N SER A 249 -17.79 12.09 -9.52
CA SER A 249 -18.22 11.00 -8.65
C SER A 249 -17.84 11.18 -7.19
N ASN A 250 -16.93 12.11 -6.87
CA ASN A 250 -16.29 12.27 -5.57
C ASN A 250 -15.60 10.99 -5.08
N SER A 251 -14.85 10.34 -5.96
CA SER A 251 -14.11 9.12 -5.68
C SER A 251 -12.72 9.12 -6.32
N VAL A 252 -11.85 8.24 -5.82
CA VAL A 252 -10.65 7.77 -6.50
C VAL A 252 -10.84 6.34 -6.96
N ASN A 253 -10.09 5.94 -7.99
CA ASN A 253 -10.19 4.62 -8.60
C ASN A 253 -9.48 3.51 -7.79
N ASP A 254 -9.65 2.28 -8.23
CA ASP A 254 -9.06 1.08 -7.61
C ASP A 254 -7.52 1.02 -7.67
N PHE A 255 -6.89 1.75 -8.59
CA PHE A 255 -5.43 1.87 -8.60
C PHE A 255 -4.95 2.73 -7.42
N VAL A 256 -5.74 3.69 -6.95
CA VAL A 256 -5.42 4.51 -5.78
C VAL A 256 -5.77 3.79 -4.46
N LEU A 257 -6.95 3.15 -4.42
CA LEU A 257 -7.47 2.41 -3.27
C LEU A 257 -7.82 0.97 -3.68
N LYS A 258 -6.92 0.03 -3.40
CA LYS A 258 -7.09 -1.36 -3.85
C LYS A 258 -7.60 -2.25 -2.74
N SER A 259 -8.64 -3.03 -3.02
CA SER A 259 -8.98 -4.23 -2.26
C SER A 259 -8.74 -5.45 -3.15
N ARG A 260 -7.83 -6.33 -2.76
CA ARG A 260 -7.57 -7.53 -3.56
C ARG A 260 -8.81 -8.43 -3.54
N ASN A 261 -9.27 -8.83 -4.73
CA ASN A 261 -10.49 -9.60 -4.96
C ASN A 261 -11.79 -8.95 -4.45
N ASP A 262 -11.80 -7.62 -4.25
CA ASP A 262 -12.98 -6.88 -3.77
C ASP A 262 -13.54 -7.46 -2.44
N TYR A 263 -12.62 -7.80 -1.52
CA TYR A 263 -13.00 -8.34 -0.21
C TYR A 263 -13.54 -7.25 0.71
N ALA A 264 -12.96 -6.05 0.63
CA ALA A 264 -13.38 -4.86 1.36
C ALA A 264 -13.93 -3.79 0.42
N GLU A 265 -14.85 -2.97 0.93
CA GLU A 265 -15.40 -1.81 0.24
C GLU A 265 -14.85 -0.52 0.88
N TYR A 266 -14.44 0.45 0.05
CA TYR A 266 -13.94 1.73 0.54
C TYR A 266 -15.07 2.75 0.67
N ILE A 267 -15.20 3.36 1.86
CA ILE A 267 -16.09 4.51 2.07
C ILE A 267 -15.30 5.79 1.81
N GLN A 268 -15.73 6.57 0.81
CA GLN A 268 -15.02 7.75 0.31
C GLN A 268 -15.82 9.05 0.52
N SER A 269 -16.54 9.19 1.63
CA SER A 269 -17.41 10.35 1.84
C SER A 269 -16.58 11.63 2.03
N GLU A 270 -16.96 12.71 1.34
CA GLU A 270 -16.36 14.03 1.51
C GLU A 270 -14.83 14.06 1.34
N ILE A 271 -14.29 13.18 0.49
CA ILE A 271 -12.87 13.27 0.08
C ILE A 271 -12.64 14.51 -0.79
N SER A 272 -11.40 14.98 -0.86
CA SER A 272 -11.02 16.10 -1.72
C SER A 272 -9.67 15.87 -2.41
N GLY A 273 -9.39 16.64 -3.46
CA GLY A 273 -8.14 16.56 -4.24
C GLY A 273 -8.24 17.43 -5.49
N ASN A 274 -7.21 17.39 -6.33
CA ASN A 274 -7.27 18.06 -7.63
C ASN A 274 -8.24 17.30 -8.57
N CYS A 275 -9.00 18.02 -9.40
CA CYS A 275 -9.93 17.37 -10.30
C CYS A 275 -9.22 16.75 -11.50
N ILE A 276 -9.45 15.46 -11.74
CA ILE A 276 -9.01 14.76 -12.94
C ILE A 276 -9.68 15.37 -14.18
N GLU A 277 -8.86 15.80 -15.14
CA GLU A 277 -9.32 16.42 -16.38
C GLU A 277 -9.29 15.46 -17.57
N GLY A 278 -10.47 15.08 -18.05
CA GLY A 278 -10.64 14.31 -19.29
C GLY A 278 -10.23 12.83 -19.18
N ASN A 279 -10.29 12.13 -20.32
CA ASN A 279 -10.17 10.66 -20.38
C ASN A 279 -9.09 10.23 -21.41
N SER A 280 -8.17 11.14 -21.73
CA SER A 280 -7.08 10.93 -22.68
C SER A 280 -5.79 11.41 -22.04
N LEU A 281 -5.00 10.45 -21.56
CA LEU A 281 -3.78 10.69 -20.81
C LEU A 281 -2.57 10.36 -21.68
N TYR A 282 -1.47 11.07 -21.47
CA TYR A 282 -0.25 10.94 -22.25
C TYR A 282 0.95 10.71 -21.33
N VAL A 283 1.74 9.69 -21.65
CA VAL A 283 2.94 9.30 -20.92
C VAL A 283 4.16 9.50 -21.82
N SER A 284 5.20 10.13 -21.30
CA SER A 284 6.44 10.41 -22.05
C SER A 284 7.67 10.21 -21.16
N VAL A 285 8.75 9.69 -21.73
CA VAL A 285 10.03 9.54 -21.01
C VAL A 285 10.60 10.87 -20.50
N ASP A 286 10.28 11.98 -21.18
CA ASP A 286 10.65 13.35 -20.80
C ASP A 286 9.53 14.07 -20.01
N GLY A 287 8.47 13.35 -19.63
CA GLY A 287 7.35 13.88 -18.85
C GLY A 287 7.68 14.15 -17.39
N ASP A 288 6.70 14.64 -16.64
CA ASP A 288 6.79 14.91 -15.20
C ASP A 288 5.51 14.42 -14.52
N ASN A 289 5.63 13.66 -13.43
CA ASN A 289 4.47 13.13 -12.71
C ASN A 289 3.64 14.19 -11.98
N ASN A 290 4.15 15.42 -11.85
CA ASN A 290 3.37 16.57 -11.39
C ASN A 290 2.52 17.21 -12.51
N ASN A 291 2.65 16.75 -13.75
CA ASN A 291 1.84 17.25 -14.85
C ASN A 291 0.44 16.64 -14.84
N SER A 292 -0.51 17.31 -15.49
CA SER A 292 -1.91 16.88 -15.61
C SER A 292 -2.14 15.64 -16.48
N GLY A 293 -1.11 15.10 -17.15
CA GLY A 293 -1.26 13.99 -18.10
C GLY A 293 -1.85 14.40 -19.45
N SER A 294 -2.03 15.69 -19.71
CA SER A 294 -2.46 16.20 -21.01
C SER A 294 -1.38 16.01 -22.09
N GLN A 295 -1.76 16.10 -23.38
CA GLN A 295 -0.78 15.98 -24.47
C GLN A 295 0.35 17.02 -24.40
N ALA A 296 0.06 18.23 -23.91
CA ALA A 296 1.04 19.31 -23.78
C ALA A 296 1.93 19.14 -22.55
N ASN A 297 1.41 18.55 -21.48
CA ASN A 297 2.10 18.29 -20.23
C ASN A 297 1.88 16.81 -19.86
N PRO A 298 2.61 15.87 -20.50
CA PRO A 298 2.46 14.44 -20.24
C PRO A 298 3.07 14.06 -18.89
N VAL A 299 2.52 13.02 -18.27
CA VAL A 299 3.13 12.40 -17.08
C VAL A 299 4.33 11.55 -17.48
N LYS A 300 5.20 11.22 -16.51
CA LYS A 300 6.42 10.46 -16.75
C LYS A 300 6.21 8.95 -16.70
N THR A 301 5.36 8.49 -15.77
CA THR A 301 5.10 7.05 -15.55
C THR A 301 3.66 6.67 -15.88
N ILE A 302 3.49 5.41 -16.29
CA ILE A 302 2.19 4.78 -16.53
C ILE A 302 1.45 4.64 -15.21
N GLY A 303 2.13 4.30 -14.10
CA GLY A 303 1.52 4.28 -12.77
C GLY A 303 0.87 5.61 -12.38
N GLN A 304 1.52 6.76 -12.69
CA GLN A 304 0.90 8.06 -12.44
C GLN A 304 -0.32 8.29 -13.35
N ALA A 305 -0.25 7.90 -14.63
CA ALA A 305 -1.41 7.97 -15.51
C ALA A 305 -2.58 7.11 -15.02
N LEU A 306 -2.32 5.93 -14.46
CA LEU A 306 -3.35 5.07 -13.87
C LEU A 306 -4.02 5.71 -12.66
N SER A 307 -3.29 6.49 -11.86
CA SER A 307 -3.91 7.26 -10.75
C SER A 307 -4.84 8.39 -11.22
N LEU A 308 -4.73 8.82 -12.48
CA LEU A 308 -5.56 9.84 -13.12
C LEU A 308 -6.74 9.23 -13.92
N VAL A 309 -6.99 7.93 -13.83
CA VAL A 309 -8.16 7.30 -14.46
C VAL A 309 -9.40 7.63 -13.63
N LYS A 310 -10.46 8.11 -14.28
CA LYS A 310 -11.74 8.35 -13.61
C LYS A 310 -12.39 7.05 -13.14
N ASP A 311 -13.01 7.10 -11.97
CA ASP A 311 -13.76 6.00 -11.38
C ASP A 311 -15.22 5.99 -11.87
N ASP A 312 -15.39 5.92 -13.20
CA ASP A 312 -16.68 5.82 -13.86
C ASP A 312 -16.65 4.72 -14.92
N THR A 313 -17.34 3.62 -14.63
CA THR A 313 -17.43 2.44 -15.50
C THR A 313 -18.07 2.71 -16.88
N THR A 314 -18.74 3.85 -17.06
CA THR A 314 -19.32 4.25 -18.35
C THR A 314 -18.33 4.99 -19.25
N ILE A 315 -17.18 5.39 -18.69
CA ILE A 315 -16.15 6.15 -19.36
C ILE A 315 -14.97 5.22 -19.66
N THR A 316 -14.47 5.26 -20.89
CA THR A 316 -13.22 4.61 -21.25
C THR A 316 -12.08 5.63 -21.23
N THR A 317 -11.06 5.37 -20.43
CA THR A 317 -9.83 6.19 -20.42
C THR A 317 -8.79 5.58 -21.34
N THR A 318 -8.22 6.40 -22.23
CA THR A 318 -7.11 5.98 -23.09
C THR A 318 -5.81 6.61 -22.61
N ILE A 319 -4.82 5.77 -22.31
CA ILE A 319 -3.45 6.16 -21.96
C ILE A 319 -2.57 5.96 -23.19
N TYR A 320 -2.07 7.05 -23.75
CA TYR A 320 -1.15 7.08 -24.88
C TYR A 320 0.30 7.06 -24.39
N VAL A 321 1.02 5.99 -24.71
CA VAL A 321 2.43 5.82 -24.35
C VAL A 321 3.32 6.31 -25.48
N GLY A 322 4.15 7.30 -25.22
CA GLY A 322 5.09 7.90 -26.19
C GLY A 322 6.18 6.94 -26.66
N GLU A 323 7.10 7.46 -27.49
CA GLU A 323 8.31 6.72 -27.86
C GLU A 323 9.30 6.75 -26.70
N GLY A 324 10.01 5.64 -26.48
CA GLY A 324 11.03 5.51 -25.45
C GLY A 324 10.93 4.20 -24.66
N ASN A 325 11.87 4.05 -23.73
CA ASN A 325 11.91 2.94 -22.79
C ASN A 325 11.28 3.37 -21.46
N PHE A 326 10.14 2.79 -21.11
CA PHE A 326 9.47 2.99 -19.83
C PHE A 326 9.90 1.83 -18.92
N SER A 327 10.81 2.15 -18.00
CA SER A 327 11.50 1.17 -17.17
C SER A 327 11.82 1.75 -15.79
N PRO A 328 12.14 0.88 -14.80
CA PRO A 328 12.66 1.32 -13.51
C PRO A 328 13.78 2.33 -13.63
N SER A 329 14.81 2.02 -14.42
CA SER A 329 16.02 2.84 -14.53
C SER A 329 15.84 4.11 -15.36
N THR A 330 14.87 4.15 -16.27
CA THR A 330 14.69 5.26 -17.22
C THR A 330 13.63 6.27 -16.75
N THR A 331 12.46 5.78 -16.38
CA THR A 331 11.31 6.63 -16.03
C THR A 331 10.92 6.56 -14.56
N GLY A 332 11.45 5.59 -13.81
CA GLY A 332 10.98 5.27 -12.46
C GLY A 332 9.69 4.44 -12.46
N GLU A 333 9.33 3.84 -13.60
CA GLU A 333 8.13 3.02 -13.74
C GLU A 333 8.17 1.85 -12.74
N GLN A 334 7.06 1.64 -12.02
CA GLN A 334 6.92 0.50 -11.12
C GLN A 334 6.25 -0.67 -11.86
N PHE A 335 6.68 -1.88 -11.55
CA PHE A 335 6.18 -3.10 -12.17
C PHE A 335 5.77 -4.13 -11.10
N PRO A 336 4.70 -4.92 -11.33
CA PRO A 336 3.91 -4.97 -12.56
C PRO A 336 2.98 -3.76 -12.73
N VAL A 337 2.67 -3.42 -13.99
CA VAL A 337 1.60 -2.46 -14.29
C VAL A 337 0.28 -3.21 -14.25
N SER A 338 -0.55 -2.92 -13.25
CA SER A 338 -1.91 -3.45 -13.10
C SER A 338 -2.89 -2.56 -13.88
N ILE A 339 -3.56 -3.11 -14.89
CA ILE A 339 -4.49 -2.34 -15.73
C ILE A 339 -5.93 -2.55 -15.24
N PRO A 340 -6.62 -1.50 -14.74
CA PRO A 340 -7.98 -1.61 -14.26
C PRO A 340 -8.99 -1.62 -15.42
N ASP A 341 -10.26 -1.83 -15.08
CA ASP A 341 -11.38 -1.83 -16.02
C ASP A 341 -11.49 -0.53 -16.80
N ASN A 342 -12.03 -0.62 -18.02
CA ASN A 342 -12.28 0.51 -18.91
C ASN A 342 -11.04 1.34 -19.28
N VAL A 343 -9.84 0.76 -19.18
CA VAL A 343 -8.58 1.41 -19.57
C VAL A 343 -8.01 0.81 -20.86
N HIS A 344 -7.67 1.70 -21.80
CA HIS A 344 -6.93 1.35 -23.01
C HIS A 344 -5.50 1.89 -22.92
N LEU A 345 -4.51 1.01 -22.86
CA LEU A 345 -3.09 1.35 -22.87
C LEU A 345 -2.53 1.18 -24.29
N ILE A 346 -2.20 2.29 -24.96
CA ILE A 346 -1.87 2.30 -26.39
C ILE A 346 -0.54 3.02 -26.64
N GLY A 347 0.46 2.30 -27.14
CA GLY A 347 1.70 2.90 -27.62
C GLY A 347 1.52 3.64 -28.95
N VAL A 348 2.37 4.63 -29.20
CA VAL A 348 2.41 5.30 -30.51
C VAL A 348 2.89 4.35 -31.61
N ASN A 349 3.84 3.46 -31.28
CA ASN A 349 4.36 2.42 -32.16
C ASN A 349 4.91 1.25 -31.35
N ARG A 350 4.58 0.02 -31.77
CA ARG A 350 5.04 -1.21 -31.10
C ARG A 350 6.55 -1.38 -31.05
N GLU A 351 7.29 -0.77 -31.97
CA GLU A 351 8.76 -0.87 -32.04
C GLU A 351 9.47 0.16 -31.16
N THR A 352 8.79 1.26 -30.79
CA THR A 352 9.42 2.39 -30.09
C THR A 352 8.80 2.70 -28.74
N SER A 353 7.56 2.27 -28.46
CA SER A 353 6.94 2.36 -27.13
C SER A 353 7.20 1.05 -26.36
N ILE A 354 8.21 1.06 -25.49
CA ILE A 354 8.75 -0.15 -24.85
C ILE A 354 8.46 -0.10 -23.35
N LEU A 355 7.78 -1.11 -22.82
CA LEU A 355 7.70 -1.39 -21.39
C LEU A 355 8.72 -2.46 -21.07
N ASP A 356 9.74 -2.08 -20.30
CA ASP A 356 10.84 -2.96 -19.88
C ASP A 356 10.86 -3.05 -18.35
N ALA A 357 10.49 -4.20 -17.82
CA ALA A 357 10.44 -4.40 -16.38
C ALA A 357 11.84 -4.53 -15.74
N GLU A 358 12.89 -4.74 -16.53
CA GLU A 358 14.28 -4.92 -16.05
C GLU A 358 14.40 -5.97 -14.92
N ALA A 359 13.54 -6.99 -14.97
CA ALA A 359 13.48 -8.05 -13.98
C ALA A 359 14.60 -9.08 -14.19
N ASP A 360 15.07 -9.67 -13.09
CA ASP A 360 16.01 -10.78 -13.11
C ASP A 360 15.61 -11.87 -12.10
N PHE A 361 16.50 -12.83 -11.85
CA PHE A 361 16.22 -13.96 -10.95
C PHE A 361 16.12 -13.55 -9.47
N ILE A 362 16.70 -12.41 -9.09
CA ILE A 362 16.65 -11.83 -7.73
C ILE A 362 15.43 -10.91 -7.64
N ASN A 363 15.33 -9.97 -8.56
CA ASN A 363 14.35 -8.90 -8.62
C ASN A 363 13.21 -9.25 -9.58
N GLN A 364 12.53 -10.37 -9.30
CA GLN A 364 11.46 -10.88 -10.15
C GLN A 364 10.24 -9.96 -10.14
N ARG A 365 9.68 -9.71 -11.32
CA ARG A 365 8.46 -8.94 -11.52
C ARG A 365 7.92 -9.19 -12.93
N ARG A 366 6.61 -9.04 -13.08
CA ARG A 366 5.94 -9.12 -14.38
C ARG A 366 5.91 -7.74 -15.04
N VAL A 367 5.70 -7.69 -16.35
CA VAL A 367 5.49 -6.40 -17.03
C VAL A 367 4.04 -5.94 -16.87
N LEU A 368 3.07 -6.77 -17.28
CA LEU A 368 1.65 -6.44 -17.20
C LEU A 368 0.89 -7.49 -16.40
N VAL A 369 0.00 -7.01 -15.54
CA VAL A 369 -1.02 -7.81 -14.87
C VAL A 369 -2.40 -7.27 -15.25
N ILE A 370 -3.27 -8.17 -15.70
CA ILE A 370 -4.66 -7.88 -16.03
C ILE A 370 -5.53 -8.87 -15.26
N GLU A 371 -6.04 -8.41 -14.13
CA GLU A 371 -6.96 -9.17 -13.28
C GLU A 371 -8.39 -8.89 -13.74
N ARG A 372 -9.19 -9.95 -13.91
CA ARG A 372 -10.65 -9.90 -14.15
C ARG A 372 -11.15 -8.61 -14.82
N CYS A 373 -10.82 -8.40 -16.10
CA CYS A 373 -11.06 -7.10 -16.71
C CYS A 373 -12.32 -7.00 -17.57
N GLU A 374 -12.95 -5.83 -17.56
CA GLU A 374 -13.94 -5.36 -18.51
C GLU A 374 -13.38 -4.22 -19.37
N ASN A 375 -13.57 -4.30 -20.70
CA ASN A 375 -13.21 -3.24 -21.65
C ASN A 375 -11.74 -2.76 -21.55
N VAL A 376 -10.81 -3.68 -21.32
CA VAL A 376 -9.36 -3.39 -21.36
C VAL A 376 -8.79 -3.64 -22.74
N ARG A 377 -7.91 -2.73 -23.20
CA ARG A 377 -7.15 -2.89 -24.45
C ARG A 377 -5.69 -2.55 -24.22
N VAL A 378 -4.80 -3.42 -24.68
CA VAL A 378 -3.35 -3.15 -24.72
C VAL A 378 -2.88 -3.27 -26.15
N ALA A 379 -2.36 -2.17 -26.72
CA ALA A 379 -2.01 -2.14 -28.12
C ALA A 379 -0.73 -1.38 -28.45
N LYS A 380 -0.05 -1.81 -29.52
CA LYS A 380 1.12 -1.10 -30.11
C LYS A 380 2.27 -0.86 -29.13
N LEU A 381 2.61 -1.86 -28.31
CA LEU A 381 3.72 -1.79 -27.35
C LEU A 381 4.71 -2.94 -27.57
N THR A 382 5.95 -2.74 -27.16
CA THR A 382 6.86 -3.83 -26.81
C THR A 382 6.76 -4.12 -25.32
N ILE A 383 6.61 -5.39 -24.96
CA ILE A 383 6.54 -5.91 -23.59
C ILE A 383 7.75 -6.83 -23.39
N THR A 384 8.70 -6.41 -22.54
CA THR A 384 9.98 -7.10 -22.36
C THR A 384 10.51 -7.04 -20.92
N GLY A 385 11.53 -7.85 -20.64
CA GLY A 385 12.29 -7.78 -19.40
C GLY A 385 11.56 -8.29 -18.16
N GLY A 386 10.41 -8.95 -18.30
CA GLY A 386 9.72 -9.57 -17.18
C GLY A 386 10.29 -10.93 -16.79
N ASN A 387 10.33 -11.23 -15.50
CA ASN A 387 10.81 -12.49 -14.94
C ASN A 387 9.91 -12.91 -13.77
N ALA A 388 9.30 -14.09 -13.85
CA ALA A 388 8.42 -14.64 -12.82
C ALA A 388 8.65 -16.16 -12.65
N GLU A 389 9.88 -16.58 -12.36
CA GLU A 389 10.23 -17.97 -12.07
C GLU A 389 9.66 -18.48 -10.73
N ASN A 390 9.50 -17.60 -9.74
CA ASN A 390 8.95 -17.89 -8.41
C ASN A 390 7.40 -17.95 -8.41
N ALA A 391 6.74 -17.81 -9.55
CA ALA A 391 5.27 -17.77 -9.63
C ALA A 391 4.62 -19.13 -9.99
N ALA A 392 5.42 -20.19 -10.18
CA ALA A 392 5.04 -21.54 -10.68
C ALA A 392 3.72 -21.60 -11.49
N CYS A 393 2.61 -22.10 -10.94
CA CYS A 393 1.35 -22.34 -11.67
C CYS A 393 0.68 -21.06 -12.20
N TYR A 394 1.09 -19.89 -11.71
CA TYR A 394 0.70 -18.58 -12.20
C TYR A 394 1.79 -18.01 -13.11
N GLY A 395 2.19 -18.74 -14.15
CA GLY A 395 3.28 -18.33 -15.06
C GLY A 395 3.02 -16.99 -15.79
N GLY A 396 4.07 -16.43 -16.40
CA GLY A 396 4.02 -15.26 -17.29
C GLY A 396 4.80 -14.05 -16.76
N GLY A 397 6.07 -13.92 -17.16
CA GLY A 397 6.88 -12.72 -16.87
C GLY A 397 6.47 -11.51 -17.70
N GLY A 398 5.99 -11.70 -18.93
CA GLY A 398 5.54 -10.60 -19.80
C GLY A 398 4.16 -10.10 -19.42
N ILE A 399 3.12 -10.81 -19.90
CA ILE A 399 1.72 -10.48 -19.66
C ILE A 399 1.10 -11.61 -18.86
N PHE A 400 0.44 -11.26 -17.76
CA PHE A 400 -0.34 -12.19 -16.96
C PHE A 400 -1.80 -11.77 -16.95
N ILE A 401 -2.67 -12.70 -17.35
CA ILE A 401 -4.12 -12.54 -17.30
C ILE A 401 -4.64 -13.53 -16.28
N CYS A 402 -5.09 -13.03 -15.14
CA CYS A 402 -5.49 -13.87 -14.01
C CYS A 402 -7.02 -13.96 -13.89
N PRO A 403 -7.59 -15.15 -13.64
CA PRO A 403 -8.93 -15.24 -13.05
C PRO A 403 -8.86 -14.81 -11.58
N PRO A 404 -9.91 -14.19 -11.01
CA PRO A 404 -9.93 -13.91 -9.57
C PRO A 404 -9.80 -15.23 -8.80
N ASN A 405 -9.08 -15.22 -7.67
CA ASN A 405 -9.17 -16.32 -6.72
C ASN A 405 -10.62 -16.31 -6.19
N PRO A 406 -11.44 -17.34 -6.46
CA PRO A 406 -12.88 -17.19 -6.32
C PRO A 406 -13.27 -17.00 -4.86
N LYS A 407 -13.86 -15.83 -4.55
CA LYS A 407 -14.58 -15.52 -3.29
C LYS A 407 -15.70 -16.52 -2.99
N TYR A 408 -16.07 -17.38 -3.94
CA TYR A 408 -17.20 -18.28 -3.81
C TYR A 408 -16.88 -19.63 -4.46
N THR A 409 -17.18 -20.70 -3.74
CA THR A 409 -17.26 -22.09 -4.22
C THR A 409 -18.30 -22.30 -5.35
N GLY A 410 -18.86 -21.23 -5.91
CA GLY A 410 -19.62 -21.21 -7.15
C GLY A 410 -18.66 -21.03 -8.33
N TRP A 411 -18.44 -22.11 -9.07
CA TRP A 411 -17.56 -22.25 -10.22
C TRP A 411 -17.93 -21.39 -11.45
N GLU A 412 -18.48 -20.19 -11.28
CA GLU A 412 -18.70 -19.25 -12.37
C GLU A 412 -17.39 -18.53 -12.68
N MET A 413 -16.64 -19.07 -13.63
CA MET A 413 -15.55 -18.32 -14.25
C MET A 413 -16.14 -17.13 -15.02
N THR A 414 -16.14 -15.94 -14.42
CA THR A 414 -16.32 -14.71 -15.20
C THR A 414 -15.11 -14.53 -16.12
N PRO A 415 -15.30 -14.43 -17.45
CA PRO A 415 -14.20 -14.32 -18.38
C PRO A 415 -13.53 -12.95 -18.29
N SER A 416 -12.20 -12.91 -18.16
CA SER A 416 -11.39 -11.73 -18.43
C SER A 416 -11.16 -11.64 -19.94
N ILE A 417 -11.58 -10.54 -20.58
CA ILE A 417 -11.60 -10.41 -22.06
C ILE A 417 -10.78 -9.22 -22.59
N PRO A 418 -9.49 -9.06 -22.21
CA PRO A 418 -8.69 -7.96 -22.70
C PRO A 418 -8.40 -8.11 -24.21
N VAL A 419 -8.36 -7.00 -24.92
CA VAL A 419 -7.94 -6.95 -26.32
C VAL A 419 -6.45 -6.64 -26.40
N LEU A 420 -5.65 -7.66 -26.72
CA LEU A 420 -4.21 -7.52 -26.97
C LEU A 420 -3.94 -7.41 -28.47
N GLU A 421 -3.41 -6.29 -28.94
CA GLU A 421 -3.28 -6.01 -30.37
C GLU A 421 -1.91 -5.43 -30.76
N ASN A 422 -1.30 -5.96 -31.82
CA ASN A 422 -0.09 -5.39 -32.41
C ASN A 422 1.06 -5.23 -31.39
N LEU A 423 1.27 -6.23 -30.53
CA LEU A 423 2.29 -6.23 -29.49
C LEU A 423 3.55 -6.99 -29.94
N ILE A 424 4.73 -6.52 -29.54
CA ILE A 424 5.94 -7.34 -29.50
C ILE A 424 6.07 -7.86 -28.06
N VAL A 425 6.03 -9.17 -27.85
CA VAL A 425 6.29 -9.78 -26.54
C VAL A 425 7.56 -10.61 -26.66
N THR A 426 8.63 -10.18 -25.99
CA THR A 426 9.98 -10.76 -26.16
C THR A 426 10.78 -10.64 -24.88
N GLY A 427 11.82 -11.47 -24.69
CA GLY A 427 12.75 -11.32 -23.56
C GLY A 427 12.13 -11.51 -22.17
N ASN A 428 10.99 -12.21 -22.07
CA ASN A 428 10.31 -12.48 -20.81
C ASN A 428 10.50 -13.95 -20.39
N HIS A 429 10.62 -14.19 -19.08
CA HIS A 429 10.88 -15.51 -18.51
C HIS A 429 9.82 -15.87 -17.44
N ALA A 430 9.36 -17.12 -17.45
CA ALA A 430 8.53 -17.74 -16.42
C ALA A 430 8.72 -19.26 -16.47
N TYR A 431 8.42 -19.95 -15.37
CA TYR A 431 8.52 -21.42 -15.28
C TYR A 431 7.33 -22.15 -15.91
#